data_AF-A0A967E4V2-F1
#
_entry.id   AF-A0A967E4V2-F1
#
_cell.length_a   1.000
_cell.length_b   1.000
_cell.length_c   1.000
_cell.angle_alpha   90.00
_cell.angle_beta   90.00
_cell.angle_gamma   90.00
#
_symmetry.space_group_name_H-M   'P 1'
#
loop_
_entity.id
_entity.type
_entity.pdbx_description
1 polymer ?
#
loop_
_entity_poly.entity_id
_entity_poly.type
_entity_poly.pdbx_seq_one_letter_code
_entity_poly.pdbx_strand_id
1 'polypeptide(L)' 'MPIIVHLDVMLAKRKMKSNELAEKMGITTANLSILKTGKAKAIRFSTLDSICRELDCQP' A
#
# COMPACT_ATOMS: atom_id res chain seq x y z
N MET A 1 -13.12 15.51 6.35
CA MET A 1 -11.80 15.63 5.72
C MET A 1 -11.41 14.23 5.23
N PRO A 2 -11.10 14.03 3.94
CA PRO A 2 -10.75 12.70 3.42
C PRO A 2 -9.34 12.29 3.88
N ILE A 3 -9.15 11.00 4.17
CA ILE A 3 -7.82 10.41 4.35
C ILE A 3 -7.24 10.15 2.96
N ILE A 4 -6.06 10.69 2.68
CA ILE A 4 -5.34 10.51 1.40
C ILE A 4 -4.16 9.57 1.64
N VAL A 5 -4.06 8.50 0.84
CA VAL A 5 -3.00 7.49 0.97
C VAL A 5 -2.00 7.67 -0.18
N HIS A 6 -0.76 8.05 0.15
CA HIS A 6 0.32 8.27 -0.82
C HIS A 6 1.21 7.03 -1.01
N LEU A 7 0.60 5.90 -1.36
CA LEU A 7 1.31 4.63 -1.50
C LEU A 7 2.34 4.64 -2.64
N ASP A 8 2.04 5.35 -3.74
CA ASP A 8 2.94 5.55 -4.88
C ASP A 8 4.23 6.29 -4.47
N VAL A 9 4.11 7.36 -3.68
CA VAL A 9 5.26 8.11 -3.15
C VAL A 9 6.09 7.24 -2.22
N MET A 10 5.46 6.45 -1.35
CA MET A 10 6.17 5.55 -0.43
C MET A 10 6.94 4.45 -1.17
N LEU A 11 6.35 3.84 -2.18
CA LEU A 11 7.02 2.86 -3.05
C LEU A 11 8.24 3.48 -3.76
N ALA A 12 8.09 4.69 -4.31
CA ALA A 12 9.19 5.40 -4.96
C ALA A 12 10.34 5.73 -3.97
N LYS A 13 10.01 6.23 -2.78
CA LYS A 13 10.99 6.52 -1.71
C LYS A 13 11.78 5.29 -1.29
N ARG A 14 11.16 4.10 -1.30
CA ARG A 14 11.79 2.82 -0.93
C ARG A 14 12.40 2.08 -2.12
N LYS A 15 12.34 2.65 -3.34
CA LYS A 15 12.75 2.00 -4.60
C LYS A 15 12.11 0.61 -4.80
N MET A 16 10.88 0.43 -4.32
CA MET A 16 10.16 -0.84 -4.35
C MET A 16 9.09 -0.82 -5.44
N LYS A 17 8.92 -1.94 -6.15
CA LYS A 17 7.85 -2.08 -7.15
C LYS A 17 6.56 -2.58 -6.50
N SER A 18 5.40 -2.21 -7.07
CA SER A 18 4.09 -2.65 -6.57
C SER A 18 3.91 -4.16 -6.58
N ASN A 19 4.49 -4.87 -7.55
CA ASN A 19 4.43 -6.34 -7.61
C ASN A 19 5.26 -6.98 -6.50
N GLU A 20 6.43 -6.43 -6.18
CA GLU A 20 7.27 -6.91 -5.09
C GLU A 20 6.56 -6.78 -3.73
N LEU A 21 5.91 -5.63 -3.48
CA LEU A 21 5.12 -5.46 -2.25
C LEU A 21 3.94 -6.43 -2.19
N ALA A 22 3.28 -6.68 -3.33
CA ALA A 22 2.16 -7.61 -3.41
C ALA A 22 2.61 -9.05 -3.10
N GLU A 23 3.77 -9.46 -3.59
CA GLU A 23 4.40 -10.76 -3.28
C GLU A 23 4.74 -10.89 -1.80
N LYS A 24 5.40 -9.88 -1.19
CA LYS A 24 5.75 -9.89 0.24
C LYS A 24 4.52 -9.99 1.15
N MET A 25 3.43 -9.32 0.76
CA MET A 25 2.17 -9.33 1.51
C MET A 25 1.27 -10.54 1.19
N GLY A 26 1.61 -11.36 0.18
CA GLY A 26 0.74 -12.45 -0.28
C GLY A 26 -0.61 -11.98 -0.82
N ILE A 27 -0.68 -10.79 -1.43
CA ILE A 27 -1.91 -10.24 -2.04
C ILE A 27 -1.76 -10.06 -3.55
N THR A 28 -2.89 -9.92 -4.25
CA THR A 28 -2.86 -9.65 -5.69
C THR A 28 -2.41 -8.22 -5.99
N THR A 29 -1.72 -8.04 -7.12
CA THR A 29 -1.35 -6.71 -7.63
C THR A 29 -2.56 -5.82 -7.90
N ALA A 30 -3.73 -6.42 -8.19
CA ALA A 30 -4.99 -5.71 -8.37
C ALA A 30 -5.44 -4.97 -7.08
N ASN A 31 -5.37 -5.65 -5.93
CA ASN A 31 -5.72 -5.04 -4.63
C ASN A 31 -4.80 -3.85 -4.33
N LEU A 32 -3.50 -4.02 -4.60
CA LEU A 32 -2.50 -2.98 -4.38
C LEU A 32 -2.66 -1.78 -5.33
N SER A 33 -3.11 -2.04 -6.57
CA SER A 33 -3.38 -1.00 -7.58
C SER A 33 -4.56 -0.10 -7.18
N ILE A 34 -5.62 -0.66 -6.61
CA ILE A 34 -6.79 0.11 -6.13
C ILE A 34 -6.38 1.05 -4.99
N LEU A 35 -5.50 0.61 -4.08
CA LEU A 35 -4.93 1.44 -3.03
C LEU A 35 -4.01 2.52 -3.60
N LYS A 36 -3.10 2.15 -4.50
CA LYS A 36 -2.14 3.07 -5.14
C LYS A 36 -2.81 4.20 -5.92
N THR A 37 -3.94 3.90 -6.56
CA THR A 37 -4.68 4.88 -7.40
C THR A 37 -5.70 5.69 -6.61
N GLY A 38 -5.80 5.51 -5.29
CA GLY A 38 -6.77 6.21 -4.45
C GLY A 38 -8.23 5.83 -4.71
N LYS A 39 -8.49 4.73 -5.44
CA LYS A 39 -9.84 4.25 -5.76
C LYS A 39 -10.43 3.35 -4.67
N ALA A 40 -9.66 3.05 -3.62
CA ALA A 40 -10.11 2.25 -2.50
C ALA A 40 -11.23 2.96 -1.72
N LYS A 41 -12.34 2.25 -1.49
CA LYS A 41 -13.45 2.74 -0.66
C LYS A 41 -13.27 2.45 0.83
N ALA A 42 -12.49 1.41 1.14
CA ALA A 42 -12.19 0.98 2.51
C ALA A 42 -10.88 0.18 2.52
N ILE A 43 -10.22 0.16 3.69
CA ILE A 43 -9.05 -0.69 3.96
C ILE A 43 -9.19 -1.24 5.40
N ARG A 44 -8.77 -2.49 5.63
CA ARG A 44 -8.65 -3.02 6.99
C ARG A 44 -7.38 -2.46 7.64
N PHE A 45 -7.45 -2.06 8.91
CA PHE A 45 -6.25 -1.58 9.62
C PHE A 45 -5.12 -2.59 9.64
N SER A 46 -5.42 -3.89 9.72
CA SER A 46 -4.41 -4.95 9.61
C SER A 46 -3.67 -4.95 8.27
N THR A 47 -4.36 -4.61 7.17
CA THR A 47 -3.75 -4.47 5.85
C THR A 47 -2.88 -3.22 5.79
N LEU A 48 -3.35 -2.09 6.35
CA LEU A 48 -2.56 -0.86 6.44
C LEU A 48 -1.28 -1.07 7.25
N ASP A 49 -1.39 -1.72 8.41
CA ASP A 49 -0.26 -2.06 9.28
C ASP A 49 0.75 -2.97 8.57
N SER A 50 0.26 -3.98 7.84
CA SER A 50 1.12 -4.87 7.05
C SER A 50 1.86 -4.13 5.94
N ILE A 51 1.19 -3.20 5.24
CA ILE A 51 1.84 -2.33 4.25
C ILE A 51 2.94 -1.50 4.92
N CYS A 52 2.64 -0.88 6.05
CA CYS A 52 3.62 -0.02 6.71
C CYS A 52 4.76 -0.77 7.38
N ARG A 53 4.55 -2.02 7.81
CA ARG A 53 5.63 -2.90 8.23
C ARG A 53 6.60 -3.20 7.08
N GLU A 54 6.09 -3.53 5.90
CA GLU A 54 6.93 -3.82 4.72
C GLU A 54 7.61 -2.58 4.13
N LEU A 55 6.99 -1.41 4.29
CA LEU A 55 7.50 -0.13 3.78
C LEU A 55 8.26 0.70 4.81
N ASP A 56 8.38 0.20 6.05
CA ASP A 56 8.98 0.91 7.19
C ASP A 56 8.37 2.33 7.34
N CYS A 57 7.05 2.38 7.58
CA CYS A 57 6.28 3.60 7.80
C CYS A 57 5.33 3.51 8.99
N GLN A 58 4.68 4.63 9.30
CA GLN A 58 3.59 4.69 10.27
C GLN A 58 2.22 4.67 9.55
N PRO A 59 1.25 3.84 10.02
CA PRO A 59 -0.13 3.80 9.55
C PRO A 59 -0.88 5.14 9.66
#